data_AF-A0A5S3YV36-F1
#
_entry.id   AF-A0A5S3YV36-F1
#
_cell.length_a   1.000
_cell.length_b   1.000
_cell.length_c   1.000
_cell.angle_alpha   90.00
_cell.angle_beta   90.00
_cell.angle_gamma   90.00
#
_symmetry.space_group_name_H-M   'P 1'
#
loop_
_entity.id
_entity.type
_entity.pdbx_description
1 polymer ?
#
loop_
_entity_poly.entity_id
_entity_poly.type
_entity_poly.pdbx_seq_one_letter_code
_entity_poly.pdbx_strand_id
1 'polypeptide(L)'
;AWLAPDGRIFIGGAMGFNQFYPQKLRVDNSASPLLVSHIELLGKSLEPSETGLLKTAPELAKSIELRYDQDIISLQYSSLEYGSEQQQFYYRVIGLSDKWLKLAKGVRQVNLLRLAPGHYTVESYTINRFNVQ
;
A
#
# COMPACT_ATOMS: atom_id res chain seq x y z
N ALA A 1 -11.63 22.71 26.86
CA ALA A 1 -12.52 21.56 26.58
C ALA A 1 -13.41 21.34 27.78
N TRP A 2 -14.65 20.89 27.60
CA TRP A 2 -15.63 20.63 28.67
C TRP A 2 -16.17 19.20 28.58
N LEU A 3 -16.37 18.54 29.72
CA LEU A 3 -16.96 17.20 29.83
C LEU A 3 -18.39 17.33 30.35
N ALA A 4 -19.34 16.85 29.56
CA ALA A 4 -20.75 16.86 29.90
C ALA A 4 -21.12 15.73 30.87
N PRO A 5 -22.18 15.89 31.68
CA PRO A 5 -22.68 14.83 32.57
C PRO A 5 -23.04 13.53 31.85
N ASP A 6 -23.40 13.60 30.57
CA ASP A 6 -23.69 12.42 29.74
C ASP A 6 -22.44 11.77 29.10
N GLY A 7 -21.25 12.29 29.39
CA GLY A 7 -19.97 11.77 28.90
C GLY A 7 -19.50 12.34 27.57
N ARG A 8 -20.16 13.37 27.01
CA ARG A 8 -19.66 14.09 25.82
C ARG A 8 -18.50 15.02 26.15
N ILE A 9 -17.47 15.04 25.30
CA ILE A 9 -16.42 16.06 25.33
C ILE A 9 -16.76 17.13 24.29
N PHE A 10 -16.66 18.40 24.70
CA PHE A 10 -16.79 19.60 23.87
C PHE A 10 -15.43 20.30 23.75
N ILE A 11 -14.98 20.58 22.53
CA ILE A 11 -13.72 21.29 22.25
C ILE A 11 -14.02 22.48 21.35
N GLY A 12 -13.86 23.70 21.88
CA GLY A 12 -14.02 24.95 21.13
C GLY A 12 -12.75 25.35 20.38
N GLY A 13 -12.92 26.07 19.27
CA GLY A 13 -11.86 26.66 18.45
C GLY A 13 -12.35 27.91 17.72
N ALA A 14 -11.47 28.54 16.92
CA ALA A 14 -11.76 29.80 16.24
C ALA A 14 -12.96 29.77 15.28
N MET A 15 -13.38 28.56 14.85
CA MET A 15 -14.51 28.34 13.94
C MET A 15 -15.67 27.56 14.58
N GLY A 16 -15.85 27.65 15.90
CA GLY A 16 -16.96 27.01 16.61
C GLY A 16 -16.52 25.92 17.60
N PHE A 17 -17.25 24.81 17.70
CA PHE A 17 -16.91 23.71 18.61
C PHE A 17 -17.18 22.34 17.99
N ASN A 18 -16.42 21.34 18.45
CA ASN A 18 -16.63 19.92 18.17
C ASN A 18 -17.18 19.23 19.42
N GLN A 19 -18.08 18.25 19.25
CA GLN A 19 -18.55 17.38 20.35
C GLN A 19 -18.51 15.90 19.95
N PHE A 20 -18.10 15.02 20.86
CA PHE A 20 -18.11 13.57 20.65
C PHE A 20 -18.17 12.81 21.99
N TYR A 21 -18.59 11.53 21.95
CA TYR A 21 -18.53 10.61 23.10
C TYR A 21 -17.26 9.77 23.00
N PRO A 22 -16.27 9.91 23.90
CA PRO A 22 -15.02 9.16 23.84
C PRO A 22 -15.23 7.64 23.84
N GLN A 23 -16.15 7.15 24.67
CA GLN A 23 -16.50 5.72 24.77
C GLN A 23 -17.16 5.14 23.51
N LYS A 24 -17.63 5.98 22.59
CA LYS A 24 -18.25 5.54 21.32
C LYS A 24 -17.27 5.65 20.14
N LEU A 25 -16.06 6.16 20.36
CA LEU A 25 -15.03 6.17 19.33
C LEU A 25 -14.58 4.73 19.08
N ARG A 26 -14.76 4.28 17.85
CA ARG A 26 -14.15 3.05 17.34
C ARG A 26 -12.96 3.45 16.49
N VAL A 27 -11.77 3.05 16.90
CA VAL A 27 -10.61 3.08 16.03
C VAL A 27 -10.63 1.79 15.23
N ASP A 28 -10.82 1.90 13.92
CA ASP A 28 -10.63 0.76 13.04
C ASP A 28 -9.13 0.51 12.90
N ASN A 29 -8.67 -0.57 13.54
CA ASN A 29 -7.30 -1.04 13.50
C ASN A 29 -7.12 -2.17 12.47
N SER A 30 -8.08 -2.40 11.57
CA SER A 30 -7.86 -3.35 10.49
C SER A 30 -6.87 -2.75 9.47
N ALA A 31 -5.80 -3.49 9.19
CA ALA A 31 -4.92 -3.16 8.09
C ALA A 31 -5.63 -3.51 6.78
N SER A 32 -5.82 -2.52 5.90
CA SER A 32 -6.37 -2.79 4.58
C SER A 32 -5.38 -3.63 3.76
N PRO A 33 -5.87 -4.60 2.98
CA PRO A 33 -5.01 -5.40 2.13
C PRO A 33 -4.29 -4.49 1.12
N LEU A 34 -2.97 -4.65 1.06
CA LEU A 34 -2.08 -3.98 0.14
C LEU A 34 -1.89 -4.88 -1.08
N LEU A 35 -2.44 -4.50 -2.22
CA LEU A 35 -2.47 -5.32 -3.43
C LEU A 35 -1.71 -4.62 -4.56
N VAL A 36 -1.07 -5.41 -5.42
CA VAL A 36 -0.52 -4.89 -6.69
C VAL A 36 -1.69 -4.69 -7.63
N SER A 37 -2.00 -3.44 -7.96
CA SER A 37 -3.12 -3.08 -8.83
C SER A 37 -2.70 -2.86 -10.28
N HIS A 38 -1.41 -2.61 -10.52
CA HIS A 38 -0.88 -2.41 -11.86
C HIS A 38 0.54 -2.94 -11.98
N ILE A 39 0.85 -3.52 -13.12
CA ILE A 39 2.18 -4.05 -13.45
C ILE A 39 2.56 -3.53 -14.82
N GLU A 40 3.70 -2.86 -14.90
CA GLU A 40 4.30 -2.46 -16.17
C GLU A 40 5.55 -3.29 -16.45
N LEU A 41 5.70 -3.72 -17.70
CA LEU A 41 6.89 -4.39 -18.19
C LEU A 41 7.46 -3.59 -19.36
N LEU A 42 8.75 -3.19 -19.25
CA LEU A 42 9.42 -2.32 -20.22
C LEU A 42 8.62 -1.03 -20.50
N GLY A 43 7.98 -0.47 -19.46
CA GLY A 43 7.16 0.75 -19.54
C GLY A 43 5.80 0.59 -20.22
N LYS A 44 5.32 -0.64 -20.41
CA LYS A 44 3.98 -0.93 -20.95
C LYS A 44 3.16 -1.72 -19.94
N SER A 45 1.89 -1.36 -19.78
CA SER A 45 0.93 -2.11 -18.95
C SER A 45 0.88 -3.58 -19.38
N LEU A 46 0.93 -4.49 -18.40
CA LEU A 46 0.59 -5.89 -18.59
C LEU A 46 -0.90 -6.10 -18.35
N GLU A 47 -1.63 -6.41 -19.41
CA GLU A 47 -3.04 -6.75 -19.33
C GLU A 47 -3.23 -8.27 -19.13
N PRO A 48 -4.22 -8.70 -18.31
CA PRO A 48 -4.56 -10.11 -18.15
C PRO A 48 -4.98 -10.77 -19.47
N SER A 49 -4.42 -11.94 -19.76
CA SER A 49 -4.75 -12.73 -20.95
C SER A 49 -4.46 -14.22 -20.72
N GLU A 50 -5.31 -15.11 -21.22
CA GLU A 50 -5.14 -16.57 -21.06
C GLU A 50 -3.80 -17.09 -21.61
N THR A 51 -3.30 -16.48 -22.68
CA THR A 51 -2.04 -16.84 -23.35
C THR A 51 -0.91 -15.86 -23.05
N GLY A 52 -1.17 -14.81 -22.27
CA GLY A 52 -0.22 -13.76 -21.93
C GLY A 52 0.70 -14.12 -20.75
N LEU A 53 1.64 -13.22 -20.46
CA LEU A 53 2.52 -13.31 -19.29
C LEU A 53 1.75 -13.25 -17.97
N LEU A 54 0.67 -12.48 -17.96
CA LEU A 54 -0.21 -12.27 -16.83
C LEU A 54 -1.53 -12.98 -17.10
N LYS A 55 -1.79 -14.11 -16.43
CA LYS A 55 -3.01 -14.92 -16.66
C LYS A 55 -4.23 -14.46 -15.89
N THR A 56 -4.04 -13.69 -14.82
CA THR A 56 -5.07 -13.21 -13.91
C THR A 56 -4.94 -11.71 -13.72
N ALA A 57 -5.91 -11.06 -13.09
CA ALA A 57 -5.75 -9.66 -12.67
C ALA A 57 -4.45 -9.49 -11.83
N PRO A 58 -3.77 -8.33 -11.91
CA PRO A 58 -2.57 -8.02 -11.13
C PRO A 58 -2.71 -8.33 -9.63
N GLU A 59 -3.89 -8.06 -9.07
CA GLU A 59 -4.19 -8.23 -7.65
C GLU A 59 -4.23 -9.70 -7.22
N LEU A 60 -4.43 -10.60 -8.17
CA LEU A 60 -4.53 -12.05 -7.95
C LEU A 60 -3.27 -12.81 -8.40
N ALA A 61 -2.37 -12.13 -9.13
CA ALA A 61 -1.18 -12.75 -9.67
C ALA A 61 -0.16 -13.05 -8.56
N LYS A 62 0.26 -14.32 -8.46
CA LYS A 62 1.25 -14.76 -7.46
C LYS A 62 2.69 -14.65 -7.94
N SER A 63 2.91 -14.74 -9.24
CA SER A 63 4.23 -14.71 -9.87
C SER A 63 4.09 -14.39 -11.35
N ILE A 64 5.15 -13.83 -11.93
CA ILE A 64 5.30 -13.63 -13.37
C ILE A 64 6.68 -14.16 -13.77
N GLU A 65 6.73 -14.93 -14.84
CA GLU A 65 7.99 -15.38 -15.43
C GLU A 65 8.36 -14.46 -16.58
N LEU A 66 9.55 -13.87 -16.49
CA LEU A 66 10.05 -12.89 -17.46
C LEU A 66 11.21 -13.50 -18.24
N ARG A 67 11.32 -13.13 -19.51
CA ARG A 67 12.51 -13.45 -20.30
C ARG A 67 13.69 -12.56 -19.87
N TYR A 68 14.89 -12.97 -20.23
CA TYR A 68 16.13 -12.25 -19.88
C TYR A 68 16.18 -10.81 -20.43
N ASP A 69 15.44 -10.51 -21.50
CA ASP A 69 15.33 -9.19 -22.15
C ASP A 69 14.21 -8.31 -21.57
N GLN A 70 13.49 -8.82 -20.57
CA GLN A 70 12.35 -8.17 -19.93
C GLN A 70 12.72 -7.77 -18.49
N ASP A 71 13.75 -6.94 -18.36
CA ASP A 71 14.50 -6.67 -17.13
C ASP A 71 14.06 -5.40 -16.38
N ILE A 72 13.06 -4.69 -16.89
CA ILE A 72 12.48 -3.48 -16.26
C ILE A 72 11.01 -3.76 -15.93
N ILE A 73 10.69 -3.76 -14.64
CA ILE A 73 9.34 -3.98 -14.12
C ILE A 73 8.96 -2.90 -13.10
N SER A 74 7.73 -2.38 -13.23
CA SER A 74 7.12 -1.46 -12.27
C SER A 74 5.93 -2.14 -11.61
N LEU A 75 5.83 -2.04 -10.28
CA LEU A 75 4.70 -2.54 -9.51
C LEU A 75 4.00 -1.38 -8.82
N GLN A 76 2.74 -1.14 -9.16
CA GLN A 76 1.92 -0.15 -8.49
C GLN A 76 1.00 -0.82 -7.49
N TYR A 77 0.96 -0.26 -6.29
CA TYR A 77 0.17 -0.78 -5.17
C TYR A 77 -1.06 0.08 -4.91
N SER A 78 -2.17 -0.59 -4.61
CA SER A 78 -3.39 0.02 -4.09
C SER A 78 -3.70 -0.55 -2.71
N SER A 79 -4.20 0.32 -1.84
CA SER A 79 -4.75 -0.03 -0.53
C SER A 79 -6.22 0.34 -0.56
N LEU A 80 -7.09 -0.56 -0.09
CA LEU A 80 -8.55 -0.35 -0.05
C LEU A 80 -8.99 0.59 1.09
N GLU A 81 -8.05 1.28 1.75
CA GLU A 81 -8.32 2.14 2.90
C GLU A 81 -8.87 3.51 2.45
N TYR A 82 -10.20 3.69 2.59
CA TYR A 82 -10.86 4.96 2.28
C TYR A 82 -10.65 5.96 3.43
N GLY A 83 -9.91 7.04 3.21
CA GLY A 83 -9.78 8.16 4.15
C GLY A 83 -8.47 8.26 4.95
N SER A 84 -7.43 7.48 4.64
CA SER A 84 -6.12 7.57 5.30
C SER A 84 -4.99 8.04 4.36
N GLU A 85 -4.91 9.36 4.13
CA GLU A 85 -3.80 10.00 3.39
C GLU A 85 -2.40 9.87 4.04
N GLN A 86 -2.24 9.06 5.08
CA GLN A 86 -1.03 8.99 5.91
C GLN A 86 -0.49 7.57 6.10
N GLN A 87 -0.79 6.62 5.20
CA GLN A 87 -0.14 5.32 5.26
C GLN A 87 1.30 5.41 4.74
N GLN A 88 2.25 4.93 5.55
CA GLN A 88 3.65 4.81 5.18
C GLN A 88 3.90 3.44 4.55
N PHE A 89 4.43 3.42 3.33
CA PHE A 89 4.70 2.19 2.60
C PHE A 89 6.17 1.77 2.75
N TYR A 90 6.37 0.45 2.88
CA TYR A 90 7.66 -0.20 2.91
C TYR A 90 7.69 -1.39 1.96
N TYR A 91 8.85 -1.64 1.34
CA TYR A 91 9.08 -2.83 0.53
C TYR A 91 10.49 -3.36 0.69
N ARG A 92 10.71 -4.61 0.32
CA ARG A 92 12.01 -5.19 0.05
C ARG A 92 11.94 -6.16 -1.12
N VAL A 93 13.09 -6.50 -1.68
CA VAL A 93 13.20 -7.42 -2.81
C VAL A 93 14.21 -8.50 -2.47
N ILE A 94 13.71 -9.64 -2.02
CA ILE A 94 14.54 -10.82 -1.76
C ILE A 94 15.17 -11.25 -3.10
N GLY A 95 16.47 -11.52 -3.07
CA GLY A 95 17.30 -11.70 -4.26
C GLY A 95 18.10 -10.45 -4.68
N LEU A 96 17.74 -9.26 -4.18
CA LEU A 96 18.56 -8.04 -4.31
C LEU A 96 19.09 -7.57 -2.95
N SER A 97 18.22 -7.47 -1.94
CA SER A 97 18.57 -7.00 -0.60
C SER A 97 17.46 -7.37 0.39
N ASP A 98 17.88 -7.84 1.57
CA ASP A 98 16.94 -8.20 2.64
C ASP A 98 16.48 -6.98 3.47
N LYS A 99 17.00 -5.77 3.15
CA LYS A 99 16.67 -4.53 3.85
C LYS A 99 15.35 -3.95 3.39
N TRP A 100 14.49 -3.60 4.33
CA TRP A 100 13.28 -2.82 4.10
C TRP A 100 13.61 -1.38 3.70
N LEU A 101 12.99 -0.93 2.62
CA LEU A 101 13.07 0.42 2.08
C LEU A 101 11.74 1.12 2.26
N LYS A 102 11.81 2.40 2.66
CA LYS A 102 10.66 3.27 2.88
C LYS A 102 10.40 4.08 1.61
N LEU A 103 9.18 4.04 1.08
CA LEU A 103 8.80 4.93 -0.03
C LEU A 103 8.47 6.34 0.48
N ALA A 104 8.65 7.33 -0.39
CA ALA A 104 8.22 8.69 -0.10
C ALA A 104 6.70 8.76 0.12
N LYS A 105 6.25 9.75 0.89
CA LYS A 105 4.81 9.93 1.18
C LYS A 105 4.04 10.11 -0.12
N GLY A 106 2.91 9.41 -0.26
CA GLY A 106 2.07 9.42 -1.46
C GLY A 106 2.58 8.53 -2.61
N VAL A 107 3.81 8.02 -2.54
CA VAL A 107 4.34 7.09 -3.54
C VAL A 107 3.89 5.66 -3.22
N ARG A 108 3.45 4.96 -4.27
CA ARG A 108 2.93 3.58 -4.22
C ARG A 108 3.49 2.71 -5.34
N GLN A 109 4.55 3.14 -5.99
CA GLN A 109 5.17 2.42 -7.10
C GLN A 109 6.59 2.00 -6.73
N VAL A 110 6.92 0.74 -7.01
CA VAL A 110 8.26 0.18 -6.92
C VAL A 110 8.75 -0.10 -8.33
N ASN A 111 9.91 0.46 -8.68
CA ASN A 111 10.56 0.27 -9.97
C ASN A 111 11.79 -0.60 -9.80
N LEU A 112 11.83 -1.74 -10.48
CA LEU A 112 12.98 -2.63 -10.53
C LEU A 112 13.57 -2.55 -11.93
N LEU A 113 14.81 -2.08 -12.01
CA LEU A 113 15.46 -1.77 -13.27
C LEU A 113 16.63 -2.73 -13.50
N ARG A 114 16.74 -3.23 -14.72
CA ARG A 114 17.86 -4.05 -15.19
C ARG A 114 18.14 -5.25 -14.28
N LEU A 115 17.08 -5.96 -13.91
CA LEU A 115 17.18 -7.17 -13.12
C LEU A 115 18.01 -8.21 -13.87
N ALA A 116 19.04 -8.73 -13.21
CA ALA A 116 19.75 -9.89 -13.71
C ALA A 116 18.81 -11.12 -13.72
N PRO A 117 19.07 -12.13 -14.56
CA PRO A 117 18.31 -13.37 -14.50
C PRO A 117 18.39 -14.01 -13.11
N GLY A 118 17.24 -14.32 -12.52
CA GLY A 118 17.15 -14.87 -11.17
C GLY A 118 15.73 -14.92 -10.64
N HIS A 119 15.58 -15.37 -9.40
CA HIS A 119 14.31 -15.38 -8.68
C HIS A 119 14.28 -14.24 -7.67
N TYR A 120 13.19 -13.48 -7.71
CA TYR A 120 12.97 -12.35 -6.83
C TYR A 120 11.62 -12.45 -6.15
N THR A 121 11.55 -12.06 -4.89
CA THR A 121 10.28 -11.93 -4.15
C THR A 121 10.17 -10.51 -3.65
N VAL A 122 9.13 -9.81 -4.09
CA VAL A 122 8.79 -8.48 -3.60
C VAL A 122 7.86 -8.65 -2.41
N GLU A 123 8.30 -8.16 -1.26
CA GLU A 123 7.48 -8.11 -0.05
C GLU A 123 7.19 -6.65 0.28
N SER A 124 5.98 -6.38 0.74
CA SER A 124 5.51 -5.03 1.03
C SER A 124 4.53 -5.02 2.19
N TYR A 125 4.56 -3.95 2.98
CA TYR A 125 3.56 -3.66 4.00
C TYR A 125 3.35 -2.15 4.13
N THR A 126 2.25 -1.76 4.75
CA THR A 126 1.99 -0.36 5.12
C THR A 126 1.96 -0.21 6.62
N ILE A 127 2.27 0.98 7.12
CA ILE A 127 2.00 1.37 8.51
C ILE A 127 1.00 2.52 8.46
N ASN A 128 -0.15 2.34 9.09
CA ASN A 128 -1.15 3.40 9.18
C ASN A 128 -0.83 4.42 10.30
N ARG A 129 -1.64 5.47 10.42
CA ARG A 129 -1.45 6.52 11.43
C ARG A 129 -1.51 6.04 12.90
N PHE A 130 -2.00 4.82 13.12
CA PHE A 130 -2.14 4.17 14.42
C PHE A 130 -1.04 3.14 14.70
N ASN A 131 0.01 3.10 13.86
CA ASN A 131 1.11 2.13 13.93
C ASN A 131 0.68 0.67 13.75
N VAL A 132 -0.45 0.43 13.08
CA VAL A 132 -0.88 -0.91 12.67
C VAL A 132 -0.24 -1.23 11.32
N GLN A 133 0.28 -2.46 11.19
CA GLN A 133 0.86 -3.06 9.99
C GLN A 133 -0.17 -3.82 9.18
#